data_AF-A0A9Q0Y9A0-F1
#
_entry.id   AF-A0A9Q0Y9A0-F1
#
_cell.length_a   1.000
_cell.length_b   1.000
_cell.length_c   1.000
_cell.angle_alpha   90.00
_cell.angle_beta   90.00
_cell.angle_gamma   90.00
#
_symmetry.space_group_name_H-M   'P 1'
#
loop_
_entity.id
_entity.type
_entity.pdbx_description
1 polymer ?
#
loop_
_entity_poly.entity_id
_entity_poly.type
_entity_poly.pdbx_seq_one_letter_code
_entity_poly.pdbx_strand_id
1 'polypeptide(L)'
;MTGLTDHWLPQSVVSHVCHVRYDFIGKHEHLDSEAPFLLQWLGTHLKFPKVHQSKSESLLKMEYSKVSRELILKLPEYYCKDYELFGYDPKEILAKIT
;
A
#
# COMPACT_ATOMS: atom_id res chain seq x y z
N MET A 1 4.15 -24.32 -16.84
CA MET A 1 4.79 -23.00 -16.70
C MET A 1 4.00 -22.24 -15.66
N THR A 2 4.61 -22.06 -14.49
CA THR A 2 3.97 -21.65 -13.24
C THR A 2 3.72 -20.15 -13.25
N GLY A 3 2.44 -19.76 -13.29
CA GLY A 3 1.98 -18.38 -13.38
C GLY A 3 2.17 -17.60 -12.08
N LEU A 4 3.35 -17.01 -11.90
CA LEU A 4 3.49 -15.82 -11.08
C LEU A 4 3.09 -14.66 -11.99
N THR A 5 1.87 -14.16 -11.80
CA THR A 5 1.47 -12.89 -12.38
C THR A 5 2.23 -11.78 -11.65
N ASP A 6 2.53 -10.67 -12.33
CA ASP A 6 3.21 -9.50 -11.74
C ASP A 6 2.48 -8.97 -10.49
N HIS A 7 1.23 -9.37 -10.29
CA HIS A 7 0.41 -9.12 -9.11
C HIS A 7 1.10 -9.45 -7.77
N TRP A 8 1.92 -10.50 -7.72
CA TRP A 8 2.58 -10.94 -6.49
C TRP A 8 4.02 -10.48 -6.36
N LEU A 9 4.56 -9.76 -7.35
CA LEU A 9 5.92 -9.24 -7.28
C LEU A 9 5.95 -8.01 -6.35
N PRO A 10 7.06 -7.77 -5.63
CA PRO A 10 7.23 -6.53 -4.89
C PRO A 10 7.02 -5.31 -5.77
N GLN A 11 6.36 -4.28 -5.24
CA GLN A 11 6.01 -3.09 -6.00
C GLN A 11 7.25 -2.35 -6.47
N SER A 12 8.35 -2.39 -5.72
CA SER A 12 9.67 -1.89 -6.14
C SER A 12 10.21 -2.56 -7.41
N VAL A 13 9.82 -3.81 -7.70
CA VAL A 13 10.15 -4.53 -8.93
C VAL A 13 9.27 -4.06 -10.09
N VAL A 14 7.96 -3.97 -9.87
CA VAL A 14 6.98 -3.66 -10.93
C VAL A 14 6.98 -2.19 -11.32
N SER A 15 7.05 -1.28 -10.33
CA SER A 15 6.93 0.16 -10.55
C SER A 15 8.25 0.85 -10.91
N HIS A 16 9.39 0.17 -10.71
CA HIS A 16 10.71 0.77 -10.83
C HIS A 16 10.84 2.09 -10.03
N VAL A 17 10.27 2.15 -8.83
CA VAL A 17 10.16 3.39 -8.04
C VAL A 17 11.49 4.12 -7.84
N CYS A 18 12.61 3.38 -7.79
CA CYS A 18 13.95 3.96 -7.65
C CYS A 18 14.49 4.63 -8.93
N HIS A 19 13.87 4.41 -10.10
CA HIS A 19 14.31 4.95 -11.38
C HIS A 19 13.63 6.27 -11.75
N VAL A 20 12.57 6.63 -11.04
CA VAL A 20 11.81 7.87 -11.25
C VAL A 20 12.01 8.78 -10.04
N ARG A 21 12.26 10.07 -10.30
CA ARG A 21 12.38 11.08 -9.25
C ARG A 21 11.00 11.65 -8.94
N TYR A 22 10.23 10.95 -8.10
CA TYR A 22 8.91 11.43 -7.68
C TYR A 22 9.05 12.66 -6.79
N ASP A 23 8.27 13.70 -7.10
CA ASP A 23 8.12 14.84 -6.20
C ASP A 23 7.11 14.56 -5.07
N PHE A 24 6.24 13.57 -5.26
CA PHE A 24 5.25 13.13 -4.28
C PHE A 24 4.91 11.64 -4.44
N ILE A 25 4.82 10.93 -3.31
CA ILE A 25 4.33 9.55 -3.22
C ILE A 25 3.22 9.54 -2.16
N GLY A 26 1.98 9.36 -2.58
CA GLY A 26 0.82 9.35 -1.69
C GLY A 26 0.51 7.97 -1.12
N LYS A 27 -0.20 7.97 0.00
CA LYS A 27 -0.68 6.80 0.74
C LYS A 27 -2.20 6.75 0.71
N HIS A 28 -2.77 5.60 0.37
CA HIS A 28 -4.22 5.47 0.24
C HIS A 28 -4.94 5.71 1.57
N GLU A 29 -4.32 5.34 2.69
CA GLU A 29 -4.80 5.58 4.05
C GLU A 29 -4.92 7.07 4.41
N HIS A 30 -4.24 7.96 3.68
CA HIS A 30 -4.30 9.41 3.87
C HIS A 30 -4.94 10.14 2.69
N LEU A 31 -5.60 9.41 1.79
CA LEU A 31 -6.14 9.96 0.54
C LEU A 31 -7.07 11.17 0.77
N ASP A 32 -7.78 11.19 1.89
CA ASP A 32 -8.70 12.26 2.29
C ASP A 32 -8.02 13.60 2.56
N SER A 33 -6.74 13.57 2.97
CA SER A 33 -5.94 14.75 3.29
C SER A 33 -4.88 15.03 2.23
N GLU A 34 -4.21 13.98 1.72
CA GLU A 34 -3.14 14.09 0.74
C GLU A 34 -3.64 14.50 -0.65
N ALA A 35 -4.79 14.01 -1.10
CA ALA A 35 -5.27 14.35 -2.44
C ALA A 35 -5.72 15.81 -2.56
N PRO A 36 -6.48 16.40 -1.61
CA PRO A 36 -6.75 17.84 -1.61
C PRO A 36 -5.47 18.68 -1.51
N PHE A 37 -4.52 18.27 -0.66
CA PHE A 37 -3.23 18.94 -0.54
C PHE A 37 -2.48 18.96 -1.88
N LEU A 38 -2.40 17.82 -2.57
CA LEU A 38 -1.71 17.70 -3.84
C LEU A 38 -2.34 18.60 -4.92
N LEU A 39 -3.67 18.64 -5.00
CA LEU A 39 -4.38 19.51 -5.94
C LEU A 39 -4.12 21.00 -5.67
N GLN A 40 -4.02 21.39 -4.40
CA GLN A 40 -3.66 22.75 -4.00
C GLN A 40 -2.21 23.08 -4.33
N TRP A 41 -1.28 22.15 -4.03
CA TRP A 41 0.15 22.32 -4.30
C TRP A 41 0.44 22.47 -5.81
N LEU A 42 -0.31 21.76 -6.64
CA LEU A 42 -0.27 21.88 -8.10
C LEU A 42 -0.96 23.16 -8.63
N GLY A 43 -1.53 24.00 -7.77
CA GLY A 43 -2.18 25.27 -8.15
C GLY A 43 -3.50 25.08 -8.90
N THR A 44 -4.15 23.93 -8.78
CA THR A 44 -5.39 23.64 -9.50
C THR A 44 -6.62 24.17 -8.76
N HIS A 45 -7.71 24.41 -9.50
CA HIS A 45 -9.02 24.72 -8.92
C HIS A 45 -9.91 23.47 -8.74
N LEU A 46 -9.36 22.28 -9.03
CA LEU A 46 -10.07 21.02 -8.91
C LEU A 46 -10.26 20.67 -7.43
N LYS A 47 -11.35 19.96 -7.14
CA LYS A 47 -11.61 19.42 -5.81
C LYS A 47 -11.61 17.92 -5.88
N PHE A 48 -10.89 17.29 -4.95
CA PHE A 48 -10.95 15.86 -4.80
C PHE A 48 -12.36 15.45 -4.33
N PRO A 49 -12.96 14.38 -4.87
CA PRO A 49 -14.25 13.91 -4.38
C PRO A 49 -14.15 13.52 -2.91
N LYS A 50 -15.30 13.46 -2.24
CA LYS A 50 -15.36 12.99 -0.86
C LYS A 50 -14.80 11.58 -0.77
N VAL A 51 -13.75 11.40 0.02
CA VAL A 51 -13.21 10.08 0.32
C VAL A 51 -14.18 9.34 1.24
N HIS A 52 -14.57 8.15 0.82
CA HIS A 52 -15.40 7.26 1.63
C HIS A 52 -14.48 6.35 2.43
N GLN A 53 -14.76 6.20 3.72
CA GLN A 53 -14.03 5.24 4.54
C GLN A 53 -14.17 3.84 3.96
N SER A 54 -13.03 3.16 3.81
CA SER A 54 -13.00 1.77 3.41
C SER A 54 -13.76 0.92 4.44
N LYS A 55 -14.73 0.16 3.97
CA LYS A 55 -15.43 -0.85 4.79
C LYS A 55 -14.73 -2.21 4.70
N SER A 56 -13.56 -2.27 4.08
CA SER A 56 -12.89 -3.52 3.74
C SER A 56 -12.04 -4.08 4.87
N GLU A 57 -11.84 -3.36 5.99
CA GLU A 57 -10.97 -3.82 7.08
C GLU A 57 -11.46 -5.15 7.69
N SER A 58 -12.77 -5.29 7.93
CA SER A 58 -13.35 -6.53 8.45
C SER A 58 -13.24 -7.69 7.46
N LEU A 59 -13.47 -7.41 6.18
CA LEU A 59 -13.28 -8.39 5.09
C LEU A 59 -11.81 -8.81 4.99
N LEU A 60 -10.88 -7.86 5.10
CA LEU A 60 -9.44 -8.12 5.07
C LEU A 60 -9.03 -9.07 6.20
N LYS A 61 -9.40 -8.75 7.45
CA LYS A 61 -9.12 -9.62 8.61
C LYS A 61 -9.72 -11.01 8.44
N MET A 62 -10.96 -11.09 7.95
CA MET A 62 -11.63 -12.36 7.69
C MET A 62 -10.88 -13.19 6.63
N GLU A 63 -10.47 -12.60 5.51
CA GLU A 63 -9.74 -13.34 4.48
C GLU A 63 -8.33 -13.75 4.94
N TYR A 64 -7.60 -12.87 5.64
CA TYR A 64 -6.28 -13.21 6.19
C TYR A 64 -6.34 -14.29 7.27
N SER A 65 -7.44 -14.40 8.02
CA SER A 65 -7.63 -15.49 9.00
C SER A 65 -7.66 -16.89 8.35
N LYS A 66 -7.92 -16.98 7.04
CA LYS A 66 -7.94 -18.24 6.28
C LYS A 66 -6.55 -18.64 5.77
N VAL A 67 -5.57 -17.75 5.90
CA VAL A 67 -4.19 -17.96 5.48
C VAL A 67 -3.38 -18.47 6.67
N SER A 68 -2.43 -19.36 6.43
CA SER A 68 -1.59 -19.87 7.53
C SER A 68 -0.75 -18.75 8.15
N ARG A 69 -0.69 -18.73 9.48
CA ARG A 69 0.09 -17.72 10.22
C ARG A 69 1.56 -17.71 9.80
N GLU A 70 2.13 -18.88 9.51
CA GLU A 70 3.51 -18.99 9.02
C GLU A 70 3.71 -18.24 7.70
N LEU A 71 2.76 -18.33 6.76
CA LEU A 71 2.85 -17.63 5.48
C LEU A 71 2.73 -16.11 5.66
N ILE A 72 1.82 -15.66 6.52
CA ILE A 72 1.65 -14.24 6.85
C ILE A 72 2.95 -13.66 7.43
N LEU A 73 3.62 -14.40 8.33
CA LEU A 73 4.87 -13.97 8.95
C LEU A 73 6.06 -13.92 7.97
N LYS A 74 5.98 -14.57 6.80
CA LYS A 74 6.98 -14.48 5.73
C LYS A 74 6.78 -13.29 4.80
N LEU A 75 5.62 -12.63 4.81
CA LEU A 75 5.34 -11.48 3.95
C LEU A 75 6.29 -10.29 4.17
N PRO A 76 6.65 -9.91 5.42
CA PRO A 76 7.64 -8.87 5.65
C PRO A 76 9.00 -9.13 5.00
N GLU A 77 9.44 -10.40 4.99
CA GLU A 77 10.71 -10.77 4.36
C GLU A 77 10.62 -10.66 2.84
N TYR A 78 9.54 -11.18 2.25
CA TYR A 78 9.34 -11.16 0.80
C TYR A 78 9.19 -9.72 0.25
N TYR A 79 8.45 -8.86 0.94
CA TYR A 79 8.20 -7.47 0.54
C TYR A 79 9.12 -6.46 1.25
N CYS A 80 10.23 -6.90 1.86
CA CYS A 80 11.08 -6.07 2.74
C CYS A 80 11.47 -4.72 2.12
N LYS A 81 11.83 -4.73 0.82
CA LYS A 81 12.24 -3.51 0.13
C LYS A 81 11.11 -2.50 -0.03
N ASP A 82 9.88 -2.97 -0.20
CA ASP A 82 8.72 -2.09 -0.31
C ASP A 82 8.39 -1.43 1.03
N TYR A 83 8.48 -2.18 2.13
CA TYR A 83 8.33 -1.63 3.48
C TYR A 83 9.33 -0.49 3.74
N GLU A 84 10.60 -0.70 3.35
CA GLU A 84 11.65 0.30 3.46
C GLU A 84 11.37 1.54 2.60
N LEU A 85 11.11 1.34 1.29
CA LEU A 85 10.98 2.43 0.33
C LEU A 85 9.72 3.29 0.56
N PHE A 86 8.62 2.68 1.00
CA PHE A 86 7.34 3.36 1.20
C PHE A 86 7.08 3.73 2.67
N GLY A 87 8.05 3.47 3.56
CA GLY A 87 7.99 3.84 4.98
C GLY A 87 6.83 3.19 5.71
N TYR A 88 6.73 1.87 5.62
CA TYR A 88 5.79 1.04 6.38
C TYR A 88 6.55 0.24 7.44
N ASP A 89 6.05 0.18 8.67
CA ASP A 89 6.56 -0.76 9.68
C ASP A 89 5.87 -2.12 9.53
N PRO A 90 6.60 -3.20 9.21
CA PRO A 90 6.02 -4.53 9.14
C PRO A 90 5.29 -4.97 10.42
N LYS A 91 5.74 -4.52 11.60
CA LYS A 91 5.10 -4.86 12.88
C LYS A 91 3.71 -4.24 12.98
N GLU A 92 3.57 -2.98 12.59
CA GLU A 92 2.29 -2.30 12.56
C GLU A 92 1.32 -2.95 11.55
N ILE A 93 1.81 -3.34 10.38
CA ILE A 93 0.99 -4.03 9.38
C ILE A 93 0.54 -5.39 9.86
N LEU A 94 1.45 -6.21 10.42
CA LEU A 94 1.10 -7.52 10.96
C LEU A 94 0.04 -7.40 12.06
N ALA A 95 0.17 -6.44 12.98
CA ALA A 95 -0.80 -6.22 14.05
C ALA A 95 -2.21 -5.82 13.55
N LYS A 96 -2.34 -5.32 12.32
CA LYS A 96 -3.64 -5.00 11.71
C LYS A 96 -4.35 -6.22 11.12
N ILE A 97 -3.61 -7.29 10.80
CA ILE A 97 -4.14 -8.46 10.08
C ILE A 97 -4.14 -9.75 10.91
N THR A 98 -3.35 -9.83 11.98
CA THR A 98 -3.33 -10.94 12.95
C THR A 98 -4.03 -10.57 14.24
#